data_AF-A0A9P9Q8D3-F1
#
_entry.id   AF-A0A9P9Q8D3-F1
#
_cell.length_a   1.000
_cell.length_b   1.000
_cell.length_c   1.000
_cell.angle_alpha   90.00
_cell.angle_beta   90.00
_cell.angle_gamma   90.00
#
_symmetry.space_group_name_H-M   'P 1'
#
loop_
_entity.id
_entity.type
_entity.pdbx_description
1 polymer ?
#
loop_
_entity_poly.entity_id
_entity_poly.type
_entity_poly.pdbx_seq_one_letter_code
_entity_poly.pdbx_strand_id
1 'polypeptide(L)'
;MSFDQVEFLTLLTDYYEFCNRVFWDDSVVAEAPNGGWPSITHATMANLHKTDAAIELLRHMPFADCEPGTDDGEPHLVMLNTRIQDYRSNEIQDRIRDGDLVYYVEPVLGEGDSLSPSCICFGNSEGRNGYFLVVDTADGYVYWGDPGGQHDEPAPELNSVVQQRYAGNEAERWREGFNVYRPRDFFALCKERFRELRWIGLGTYEIHAVRMDCDFDNAEDNFMSLVRKMRRAGWPGDGEGRDWDRDAFQAAINEDSDEDGDAAQERPTHYVRT
;
A
#
# COMPACT_ATOMS: atom_id res chain seq x y z
N MET A 1 -0.48 18.42 17.53
CA MET A 1 -0.02 19.25 16.39
C MET A 1 -1.18 19.33 15.44
N SER A 2 -1.35 20.42 14.69
CA SER A 2 -2.32 20.44 13.60
C SER A 2 -1.77 19.58 12.47
N PHE A 3 -2.64 18.78 11.83
CA PHE A 3 -2.29 18.04 10.63
C PHE A 3 -1.84 19.00 9.52
N ASP A 4 -0.68 18.74 8.92
CA ASP A 4 -0.19 19.47 7.75
C ASP A 4 -0.60 18.71 6.49
N GLN A 5 -1.73 19.12 5.92
CA GLN A 5 -2.29 18.52 4.71
C GLN A 5 -1.33 18.65 3.52
N VAL A 6 -0.64 19.78 3.36
CA VAL A 6 0.27 20.00 2.23
C VAL A 6 1.48 19.09 2.34
N GLU A 7 2.06 18.96 3.54
CA GLU A 7 3.16 18.03 3.77
C GLU A 7 2.73 16.58 3.50
N PHE A 8 1.59 16.14 4.02
CA PHE A 8 1.10 14.77 3.80
C PHE A 8 0.91 14.46 2.32
N LEU A 9 0.23 15.35 1.58
CA LEU A 9 0.00 15.18 0.15
C LEU A 9 1.32 15.14 -0.64
N THR A 10 2.28 16.00 -0.30
CA THR A 10 3.61 16.00 -0.93
C THR A 10 4.35 14.68 -0.71
N LEU A 11 4.31 14.16 0.53
CA LEU A 11 4.95 12.89 0.88
C LEU A 11 4.28 11.70 0.19
N LEU A 12 2.94 11.70 0.11
CA LEU A 12 2.19 10.65 -0.56
C LEU A 12 2.48 10.63 -2.07
N THR A 13 2.48 11.79 -2.72
CA THR A 13 2.86 11.91 -4.15
C THR A 13 4.30 11.44 -4.36
N ASP A 14 5.26 11.90 -3.54
CA ASP A 14 6.65 11.49 -3.64
C ASP A 14 6.83 9.96 -3.45
N TYR A 15 6.02 9.34 -2.60
CA TYR A 15 6.03 7.90 -2.43
C TYR A 15 5.44 7.16 -3.64
N TYR A 16 4.33 7.63 -4.21
CA TYR A 16 3.76 7.06 -5.44
C TYR A 16 4.73 7.18 -6.62
N GLU A 17 5.38 8.32 -6.76
CA GLU A 17 6.42 8.54 -7.77
C GLU A 17 7.65 7.64 -7.54
N PHE A 18 7.98 7.35 -6.28
CA PHE A 18 8.99 6.34 -5.96
C PHE A 18 8.54 4.94 -6.41
N CYS A 19 7.32 4.51 -6.10
CA CYS A 19 6.78 3.24 -6.58
C CYS A 19 6.82 3.13 -8.10
N ASN A 20 6.54 4.23 -8.81
CA ASN A 20 6.61 4.29 -10.27
C ASN A 20 8.01 4.04 -10.82
N ARG A 21 9.01 4.67 -10.21
CA ARG A 21 10.42 4.46 -10.58
C ARG A 21 10.93 3.06 -10.25
N VAL A 22 10.34 2.39 -9.28
CA VAL A 22 10.80 1.08 -8.79
C VAL A 22 10.08 -0.09 -9.47
N PHE A 23 8.75 -0.04 -9.60
CA PHE A 23 7.99 -1.23 -10.01
C PHE A 23 6.63 -0.99 -10.68
N TRP A 24 5.99 0.19 -10.62
CA TRP A 24 4.79 0.40 -11.44
C TRP A 24 5.14 0.58 -12.91
N ASP A 25 4.26 0.16 -13.81
CA ASP A 25 4.50 0.15 -15.25
C ASP A 25 4.19 1.52 -15.87
N ASP A 26 5.00 2.52 -15.50
CA ASP A 26 4.90 3.93 -15.96
C ASP A 26 3.50 4.55 -15.74
N SER A 27 2.93 4.27 -14.57
CA SER A 27 1.59 4.71 -14.21
C SER A 27 1.52 6.22 -14.00
N VAL A 28 0.39 6.84 -14.36
CA VAL A 28 0.22 8.29 -14.17
C VAL A 28 -0.30 8.56 -12.77
N VAL A 29 0.47 9.28 -11.96
CA VAL A 29 0.00 9.80 -10.66
C VAL A 29 -0.74 11.11 -10.91
N ALA A 30 -2.07 11.05 -10.89
CA ALA A 30 -2.92 12.18 -11.18
C ALA A 30 -3.00 13.14 -9.98
N GLU A 31 -2.65 14.40 -10.20
CA GLU A 31 -2.82 15.47 -9.22
C GLU A 31 -4.26 16.00 -9.22
N ALA A 32 -4.75 16.34 -8.03
CA ALA A 32 -6.07 16.95 -7.89
C ALA A 32 -6.09 18.35 -8.54
N PRO A 33 -7.18 18.74 -9.22
CA PRO A 33 -7.38 20.12 -9.64
C PRO A 33 -7.32 21.10 -8.47
N ASN A 34 -7.10 22.41 -8.74
CA ASN A 34 -7.05 23.44 -7.69
C ASN A 34 -8.28 23.47 -6.75
N GLY A 35 -9.45 23.03 -7.23
CA GLY A 35 -10.67 22.93 -6.43
C GLY A 35 -10.94 21.54 -5.84
N GLY A 36 -10.00 20.61 -5.97
CA GLY A 36 -10.14 19.21 -5.63
C GLY A 36 -10.87 18.39 -6.69
N TRP A 37 -10.94 17.08 -6.47
CA TRP A 37 -11.64 16.15 -7.34
C TRP A 37 -13.16 16.43 -7.37
N PRO A 38 -13.75 16.66 -8.56
CA PRO A 38 -15.18 16.96 -8.66
C PRO A 38 -16.10 15.83 -8.18
N SER A 39 -15.64 14.58 -8.25
CA SER A 39 -16.37 13.39 -7.78
C SER A 39 -16.41 13.26 -6.26
N ILE A 40 -15.48 13.90 -5.55
CA ILE A 40 -15.35 13.80 -4.10
C ILE A 40 -15.99 15.04 -3.46
N THR A 41 -17.16 14.86 -2.88
CA THR A 41 -17.94 15.93 -2.24
C THR A 41 -18.54 15.43 -0.94
N HIS A 42 -18.99 16.34 -0.08
CA HIS A 42 -19.76 15.97 1.11
C HIS A 42 -20.99 15.11 0.78
N ALA A 43 -21.63 15.34 -0.36
CA ALA A 43 -22.81 14.58 -0.76
C ALA A 43 -22.45 13.16 -1.21
N THR A 44 -21.41 13.01 -2.04
CA THR A 44 -20.97 11.68 -2.53
C THR A 44 -20.32 10.86 -1.42
N MET A 45 -19.69 11.50 -0.43
CA MET A 45 -19.04 10.84 0.70
C MET A 45 -19.90 10.74 1.96
N ALA A 46 -21.20 11.09 1.89
CA ALA A 46 -22.05 11.30 3.06
C ALA A 46 -22.14 10.08 4.00
N ASN A 47 -22.20 8.88 3.43
CA ASN A 47 -22.29 7.63 4.20
C ASN A 47 -20.99 7.25 4.94
N LEU A 48 -19.85 7.87 4.62
CA LEU A 48 -18.62 7.70 5.39
C LEU A 48 -18.65 8.48 6.71
N HIS A 49 -19.61 9.41 6.87
CA HIS A 49 -19.77 10.23 8.07
C HIS A 49 -18.48 10.93 8.54
N LYS A 50 -17.66 11.38 7.58
CA LYS A 50 -16.36 12.03 7.84
C LYS A 50 -16.50 13.52 8.13
N THR A 51 -15.50 14.05 8.83
CA THR A 51 -15.36 15.49 9.08
C THR A 51 -14.99 16.26 7.80
N ASP A 52 -15.24 17.57 7.81
CA ASP A 52 -14.86 18.46 6.70
C ASP A 52 -13.37 18.40 6.37
N ALA A 53 -12.50 18.33 7.38
CA ALA A 53 -11.06 18.22 7.18
C ALA A 53 -10.65 16.90 6.48
N ALA A 54 -11.33 15.79 6.81
CA ALA A 54 -11.09 14.50 6.19
C ALA A 54 -11.60 14.45 4.73
N ILE A 55 -12.77 15.04 4.46
CA ILE A 55 -13.27 15.19 3.08
C ILE A 55 -12.38 16.13 2.27
N GLU A 56 -11.89 17.21 2.86
CA GLU A 56 -10.98 18.14 2.19
C GLU A 56 -9.64 17.48 1.85
N LEU A 57 -9.10 16.63 2.73
CA LEU A 57 -7.93 15.82 2.40
C LEU A 57 -8.21 14.92 1.18
N LEU A 58 -9.31 14.16 1.21
CA LEU A 58 -9.71 13.27 0.11
C LEU A 58 -9.81 13.98 -1.24
N ARG A 59 -10.39 15.19 -1.25
CA ARG A 59 -10.54 16.03 -2.44
C ARG A 59 -9.21 16.36 -3.10
N HIS A 60 -8.13 16.38 -2.33
CA HIS A 60 -6.80 16.79 -2.79
C HIS A 60 -5.77 15.65 -2.84
N MET A 61 -6.16 14.42 -2.49
CA MET A 61 -5.24 13.28 -2.58
C MET A 61 -4.83 12.97 -4.03
N PRO A 62 -3.55 12.68 -4.28
CA PRO A 62 -3.13 12.11 -5.55
C PRO A 62 -3.67 10.69 -5.68
N PHE A 63 -3.92 10.25 -6.91
CA PHE A 63 -4.34 8.87 -7.19
C PHE A 63 -3.61 8.38 -8.44
N ALA A 64 -3.22 7.12 -8.46
CA ALA A 64 -2.69 6.49 -9.66
C ALA A 64 -3.85 6.18 -10.62
N ASP A 65 -3.72 6.57 -11.89
CA ASP A 65 -4.67 6.19 -12.91
C ASP A 65 -4.42 4.73 -13.33
N CYS A 66 -5.49 3.94 -13.43
CA CYS A 66 -5.43 2.59 -13.98
C CYS A 66 -5.06 2.63 -15.48
N GLU A 67 -4.56 1.51 -16.00
CA GLU A 67 -4.19 1.41 -17.41
C GLU A 67 -5.36 1.80 -18.35
N PRO A 68 -5.09 2.54 -19.44
CA PRO A 68 -6.13 2.92 -20.39
C PRO A 68 -6.75 1.68 -21.05
N GLY A 69 -8.05 1.47 -20.84
CA GLY A 69 -8.82 0.39 -21.48
C GLY A 69 -9.26 -0.75 -20.57
N THR A 70 -8.85 -0.73 -19.29
CA THR A 70 -9.52 -1.49 -18.23
C THR A 70 -10.53 -0.56 -17.57
N ASP A 71 -11.82 -0.70 -17.90
CA ASP A 71 -12.88 0.13 -17.32
C ASP A 71 -12.94 0.06 -15.77
N ASP A 72 -12.27 -0.93 -15.16
CA ASP A 72 -12.07 -1.12 -13.72
C ASP A 72 -10.74 -1.87 -13.45
N GLY A 73 -9.60 -1.32 -13.93
CA GLY A 73 -8.29 -1.95 -13.68
C GLY A 73 -8.02 -2.16 -12.19
N GLU A 74 -7.28 -3.23 -11.83
CA GLU A 74 -6.92 -3.48 -10.43
C GLU A 74 -6.19 -2.25 -9.85
N PRO A 75 -6.44 -1.84 -8.59
CA PRO A 75 -5.76 -0.68 -8.04
C PRO A 75 -4.30 -1.01 -7.71
N HIS A 76 -3.40 -0.07 -8.00
CA HIS A 76 -1.95 -0.22 -7.79
C HIS A 76 -1.60 -0.66 -6.37
N LEU A 77 -0.65 -1.58 -6.25
CA LEU A 77 -0.09 -1.93 -4.96
C LEU A 77 0.95 -0.90 -4.50
N VAL A 78 0.88 -0.55 -3.23
CA VAL A 78 1.83 0.36 -2.56
C VAL A 78 2.65 -0.34 -1.47
N MET A 79 2.18 -1.52 -1.03
CA MET A 79 2.84 -2.46 -0.12
C MET A 79 2.33 -3.87 -0.44
N LEU A 80 2.91 -4.90 0.20
CA LEU A 80 2.44 -6.28 0.08
C LEU A 80 0.91 -6.34 0.19
N ASN A 81 0.26 -6.83 -0.88
CA ASN A 81 -1.20 -6.97 -1.00
C ASN A 81 -1.99 -5.75 -0.49
N THR A 82 -1.47 -4.54 -0.63
CA THR A 82 -2.09 -3.31 -0.14
C THR A 82 -2.28 -2.35 -1.28
N ARG A 83 -3.53 -2.12 -1.65
CA ARG A 83 -3.94 -1.36 -2.82
C ARG A 83 -4.24 0.09 -2.45
N ILE A 84 -4.01 1.02 -3.38
CA ILE A 84 -4.47 2.41 -3.23
C ILE A 84 -6.00 2.42 -3.10
N GLN A 85 -6.51 3.17 -2.12
CA GLN A 85 -7.95 3.39 -1.98
C GLN A 85 -8.37 4.58 -2.86
N ASP A 86 -8.70 4.34 -4.13
CA ASP A 86 -9.15 5.41 -5.05
C ASP A 86 -10.63 5.75 -4.84
N TYR A 87 -10.90 6.88 -4.19
CA TYR A 87 -12.25 7.39 -3.94
C TYR A 87 -12.91 8.05 -5.16
N ARG A 88 -12.19 8.21 -6.26
CA ARG A 88 -12.74 8.70 -7.53
C ARG A 88 -13.44 7.59 -8.30
N SER A 89 -13.04 6.33 -8.09
CA SER A 89 -13.54 5.20 -8.89
C SER A 89 -15.03 4.98 -8.71
N ASN A 90 -15.69 4.47 -9.74
CA ASN A 90 -17.12 4.17 -9.70
C ASN A 90 -17.40 3.07 -8.67
N GLU A 91 -16.56 2.04 -8.59
CA GLU A 91 -16.70 0.96 -7.61
C GLU A 91 -16.76 1.52 -6.18
N ILE A 92 -15.78 2.34 -5.79
CA ILE A 92 -15.71 2.87 -4.42
C ILE A 92 -16.86 3.85 -4.15
N GLN A 93 -17.21 4.70 -5.11
CA GLN A 93 -18.36 5.60 -4.97
C GLN A 93 -19.69 4.84 -4.85
N ASP A 94 -19.86 3.75 -5.59
CA ASP A 94 -21.05 2.90 -5.52
C ASP A 94 -21.15 2.22 -4.15
N ARG A 95 -20.05 1.65 -3.65
CA ARG A 95 -19.97 1.07 -2.30
C ARG A 95 -20.31 2.08 -1.22
N ILE A 96 -19.77 3.30 -1.32
CA ILE A 96 -20.08 4.39 -0.38
C ILE A 96 -21.56 4.72 -0.41
N ARG A 97 -22.13 4.94 -1.60
CA ARG A 97 -23.55 5.29 -1.77
C ARG A 97 -24.48 4.20 -1.22
N ASP A 98 -24.13 2.94 -1.42
CA ASP A 98 -24.94 1.81 -1.00
C ASP A 98 -24.75 1.46 0.50
N GLY A 99 -23.76 2.09 1.15
CA GLY A 99 -23.42 1.87 2.56
C GLY A 99 -22.63 0.57 2.80
N ASP A 100 -22.08 -0.03 1.75
CA ASP A 100 -21.27 -1.24 1.79
C ASP A 100 -19.79 -0.88 2.01
N LEU A 101 -19.50 -0.35 3.21
CA LEU A 101 -18.20 0.27 3.52
C LEU A 101 -17.15 -0.73 4.01
N VAL A 102 -17.58 -1.65 4.86
CA VAL A 102 -16.68 -2.59 5.54
C VAL A 102 -15.96 -3.42 4.49
N TYR A 103 -14.66 -3.64 4.68
CA TYR A 103 -13.78 -4.41 3.77
C TYR A 103 -13.44 -3.69 2.45
N TYR A 104 -14.38 -2.98 1.83
CA TYR A 104 -14.17 -2.35 0.52
C TYR A 104 -13.62 -0.92 0.58
N VAL A 105 -14.08 -0.13 1.56
CA VAL A 105 -13.79 1.31 1.66
C VAL A 105 -13.11 1.65 2.98
N GLU A 106 -13.57 1.02 4.07
CA GLU A 106 -12.99 1.14 5.40
C GLU A 106 -12.34 -0.17 5.86
N PRO A 107 -11.29 -0.09 6.68
CA PRO A 107 -10.63 -1.27 7.21
C PRO A 107 -11.60 -2.11 8.03
N VAL A 108 -11.37 -3.42 8.04
CA VAL A 108 -12.07 -4.31 8.97
C VAL A 108 -11.46 -4.11 10.35
N LEU A 109 -12.28 -3.67 11.31
CA LEU A 109 -11.87 -3.42 12.68
C LEU A 109 -12.47 -4.46 13.64
N GLY A 110 -12.13 -4.34 14.93
CA GLY A 110 -12.74 -5.15 16.00
C GLY A 110 -14.27 -5.02 16.02
N GLU A 111 -14.95 -6.03 16.54
CA GLU A 111 -16.42 -6.02 16.61
C GLU A 111 -16.93 -4.80 17.37
N GLY A 112 -17.78 -4.01 16.70
CA GLY A 112 -18.35 -2.76 17.23
C GLY A 112 -17.46 -1.53 17.08
N ASP A 113 -16.23 -1.67 16.59
CA ASP A 113 -15.33 -0.54 16.35
C ASP A 113 -15.55 0.06 14.95
N SER A 114 -15.31 1.36 14.84
CA SER A 114 -15.33 2.11 13.58
C SER A 114 -14.23 3.15 13.59
N LEU A 115 -13.75 3.55 12.41
CA LEU A 115 -12.78 4.63 12.32
C LEU A 115 -13.40 5.94 12.80
N SER A 116 -12.62 6.73 13.52
CA SER A 116 -13.03 8.09 13.89
C SER A 116 -13.36 8.91 12.63
N PRO A 117 -14.34 9.84 12.67
CA PRO A 117 -14.72 10.67 11.52
C PRO A 117 -13.60 11.50 10.87
N SER A 118 -12.49 11.72 11.59
CA SER A 118 -11.30 12.42 11.08
C SER A 118 -10.33 11.52 10.31
N CYS A 119 -10.57 10.21 10.30
CA CYS A 119 -9.70 9.20 9.71
C CYS A 119 -10.11 8.83 8.28
N ILE A 120 -9.13 8.73 7.40
CA ILE A 120 -9.27 8.29 6.01
C ILE A 120 -8.37 7.08 5.77
N CYS A 121 -8.93 6.01 5.20
CA CYS A 121 -8.17 4.88 4.69
C CYS A 121 -7.61 5.25 3.31
N PHE A 122 -6.30 5.33 3.13
CA PHE A 122 -5.68 5.65 1.84
C PHE A 122 -4.98 4.45 1.19
N GLY A 123 -4.83 3.36 1.93
CA GLY A 123 -4.39 2.06 1.43
C GLY A 123 -5.14 0.94 2.14
N ASN A 124 -5.65 -0.02 1.38
CA ASN A 124 -6.52 -1.06 1.89
C ASN A 124 -6.00 -2.46 1.51
N SER A 125 -6.24 -3.43 2.37
CA SER A 125 -5.75 -4.80 2.19
C SER A 125 -6.52 -5.49 1.07
N GLU A 126 -5.80 -6.15 0.17
CA GLU A 126 -6.34 -7.13 -0.74
C GLU A 126 -6.52 -8.45 0.02
N GLY A 127 -7.77 -8.76 0.38
CA GLY A 127 -8.05 -9.92 1.22
C GLY A 127 -7.52 -9.74 2.64
N ARG A 128 -6.90 -10.80 3.17
CA ARG A 128 -6.44 -10.87 4.57
C ARG A 128 -4.92 -10.73 4.73
N ASN A 129 -4.20 -10.53 3.63
CA ASN A 129 -2.75 -10.68 3.59
C ASN A 129 -2.00 -9.37 3.26
N GLY A 130 -2.69 -8.23 3.32
CA GLY A 130 -2.09 -6.90 3.19
C GLY A 130 -2.28 -6.06 4.44
N TYR A 131 -2.28 -4.74 4.27
CA TYR A 131 -2.37 -3.79 5.36
C TYR A 131 -3.48 -2.77 5.18
N PHE A 132 -3.84 -2.14 6.28
CA PHE A 132 -4.66 -0.95 6.34
C PHE A 132 -3.77 0.24 6.66
N LEU A 133 -3.85 1.26 5.80
CA LEU A 133 -3.14 2.52 5.93
C LEU A 133 -4.16 3.63 6.15
N VAL A 134 -4.16 4.19 7.36
CA VAL A 134 -5.13 5.19 7.77
C VAL A 134 -4.41 6.47 8.18
N VAL A 135 -4.84 7.62 7.67
CA VAL A 135 -4.39 8.93 8.13
C VAL A 135 -5.47 9.59 8.96
N ASP A 136 -5.11 10.13 10.12
CA ASP A 136 -6.03 10.87 10.99
C ASP A 136 -5.74 12.37 10.93
N THR A 137 -6.69 13.14 10.40
CA THR A 137 -6.57 14.60 10.28
C THR A 137 -6.66 15.33 11.63
N ALA A 138 -7.13 14.67 12.70
CA ALA A 138 -7.27 15.28 14.02
C ALA A 138 -5.94 15.33 14.79
N ASP A 139 -5.13 14.28 14.72
CA ASP A 139 -3.82 14.22 15.40
C ASP A 139 -2.61 14.29 14.46
N GLY A 140 -2.85 14.07 13.17
CA GLY A 140 -1.89 14.19 12.08
C GLY A 140 -0.98 12.98 11.91
N TYR A 141 -1.37 11.80 12.41
CA TYR A 141 -0.59 10.59 12.30
C TYR A 141 -1.08 9.62 11.22
N VAL A 142 -0.17 8.74 10.82
CA VAL A 142 -0.47 7.58 9.97
C VAL A 142 -0.48 6.34 10.85
N TYR A 143 -1.53 5.54 10.67
CA TYR A 143 -1.77 4.27 11.32
C TYR A 143 -1.57 3.16 10.30
N TRP A 144 -0.73 2.20 10.63
CA TRP A 144 -0.44 1.02 9.82
C TRP A 144 -0.64 -0.24 10.65
N GLY A 145 -1.56 -1.09 10.22
CA GLY A 145 -1.84 -2.40 10.80
C GLY A 145 -2.35 -3.36 9.74
N ASP A 146 -2.55 -4.63 10.10
CA ASP A 146 -3.12 -5.65 9.21
C ASP A 146 -4.53 -6.09 9.67
N PRO A 147 -5.27 -6.87 8.87
CA PRO A 147 -6.60 -7.37 9.23
C PRO A 147 -6.66 -8.27 10.47
N GLY A 148 -5.51 -8.77 10.94
CA GLY A 148 -5.38 -9.55 12.17
C GLY A 148 -5.05 -8.70 13.40
N GLY A 149 -4.91 -7.37 13.26
CA GLY A 149 -4.43 -6.49 14.32
C GLY A 149 -2.95 -6.68 14.63
N GLN A 150 -2.18 -7.17 13.66
CA GLN A 150 -0.73 -7.27 13.74
C GLN A 150 -0.08 -6.17 12.90
N HIS A 151 1.24 -6.07 13.01
CA HIS A 151 2.04 -5.13 12.26
C HIS A 151 3.40 -5.78 11.95
N ASP A 152 3.88 -5.58 10.73
CA ASP A 152 5.15 -6.15 10.30
C ASP A 152 6.36 -5.46 10.90
N GLU A 153 6.19 -4.24 11.40
CA GLU A 153 7.27 -3.45 11.98
C GLU A 153 7.30 -3.53 13.50
N PRO A 154 8.48 -3.42 14.13
CA PRO A 154 8.57 -3.19 15.56
C PRO A 154 7.76 -1.95 15.95
N ALA A 155 7.01 -2.03 17.04
CA ALA A 155 6.18 -0.93 17.51
C ALA A 155 7.02 0.34 17.77
N PRO A 156 6.73 1.47 17.10
CA PRO A 156 7.39 2.74 17.37
C PRO A 156 7.14 3.23 18.79
N GLU A 157 8.06 4.02 19.36
CA GLU A 157 7.86 4.69 20.65
C GLU A 157 6.57 5.56 20.67
N LEU A 158 6.16 6.05 19.49
CA LEU A 158 4.95 6.85 19.32
C LEU A 158 3.67 6.07 19.69
N ASN A 159 3.66 4.74 19.58
CA ASN A 159 2.53 3.91 20.00
C ASN A 159 2.16 4.17 21.46
N SER A 160 3.14 4.15 22.36
CA SER A 160 2.89 4.36 23.79
C SER A 160 2.33 5.75 24.08
N VAL A 161 2.77 6.77 23.34
CA VAL A 161 2.28 8.15 23.48
C VAL A 161 0.81 8.25 23.06
N VAL A 162 0.45 7.64 21.93
CA VAL A 162 -0.92 7.66 21.40
C VAL A 162 -1.85 6.81 22.27
N GLN A 163 -1.41 5.61 22.69
CA GLN A 163 -2.15 4.76 23.62
C GLN A 163 -2.45 5.51 24.93
N GLN A 164 -1.47 6.23 25.49
CA GLN A 164 -1.70 7.04 26.69
C GLN A 164 -2.68 8.20 26.45
N ARG A 165 -2.61 8.85 25.28
CA ARG A 165 -3.51 9.95 24.91
C ARG A 165 -4.98 9.51 24.84
N TYR A 166 -5.23 8.31 24.30
CA TYR A 166 -6.59 7.80 24.07
C TYR A 166 -7.02 6.74 25.10
N ALA A 167 -6.24 6.53 26.16
CA ALA A 167 -6.53 5.55 27.19
C ALA A 167 -7.94 5.74 27.79
N GLY A 168 -8.75 4.68 27.75
CA GLY A 168 -10.12 4.67 28.28
C GLY A 168 -11.18 5.31 27.36
N ASN A 169 -10.82 5.71 26.14
CA ASN A 169 -11.79 6.13 25.14
C ASN A 169 -12.19 4.95 24.25
N GLU A 170 -13.35 4.34 24.54
CA GLU A 170 -13.85 3.18 23.79
C GLU A 170 -14.03 3.46 22.29
N ALA A 171 -14.38 4.69 21.90
CA ALA A 171 -14.53 5.06 20.49
C ALA A 171 -13.19 5.07 19.72
N GLU A 172 -12.07 5.07 20.42
CA GLU A 172 -10.71 5.13 19.85
C GLU A 172 -9.97 3.78 20.00
N ARG A 173 -10.68 2.74 20.46
CA ARG A 173 -10.13 1.39 20.65
C ARG A 173 -9.61 0.78 19.34
N TRP A 174 -10.15 1.21 18.20
CA TRP A 174 -9.70 0.76 16.88
C TRP A 174 -8.18 0.93 16.66
N ARG A 175 -7.53 1.85 17.39
CA ARG A 175 -6.08 2.09 17.31
C ARG A 175 -5.23 0.99 17.95
N GLU A 176 -5.79 0.12 18.79
CA GLU A 176 -5.04 -0.89 19.56
C GLU A 176 -4.32 -1.95 18.71
N GLY A 177 -4.67 -2.09 17.42
CA GLY A 177 -4.02 -2.98 16.45
C GLY A 177 -3.13 -2.30 15.40
N PHE A 178 -2.83 -1.00 15.57
CA PHE A 178 -2.05 -0.23 14.59
C PHE A 178 -0.76 0.29 15.18
N ASN A 179 0.33 0.20 14.41
CA ASN A 179 1.50 1.05 14.63
C ASN A 179 1.18 2.47 14.18
N VAL A 180 1.70 3.45 14.91
CA VAL A 180 1.49 4.87 14.62
C VAL A 180 2.80 5.56 14.29
N TYR A 181 2.75 6.38 13.25
CA TYR A 181 3.90 7.07 12.70
C TYR A 181 3.57 8.54 12.41
N ARG A 182 4.60 9.37 12.41
CA ARG A 182 4.51 10.65 11.70
C ARG A 182 4.53 10.37 10.20
N PRO A 183 3.81 11.13 9.37
CA PRO A 183 3.78 10.90 7.92
C PRO A 183 5.18 10.75 7.29
N ARG A 184 6.11 11.66 7.63
CA ARG A 184 7.48 11.62 7.12
C ARG A 184 8.21 10.33 7.49
N ASP A 185 8.08 9.89 8.74
CA ASP A 185 8.74 8.69 9.25
C ASP A 185 8.15 7.44 8.58
N PHE A 186 6.83 7.41 8.38
CA PHE A 186 6.12 6.34 7.68
C PHE A 186 6.62 6.16 6.24
N PHE A 187 6.55 7.21 5.41
CA PHE A 187 6.94 7.09 4.00
C PHE A 187 8.44 6.82 3.83
N ALA A 188 9.29 7.36 4.73
CA ALA A 188 10.72 7.05 4.74
C ALA A 188 10.97 5.56 5.04
N LEU A 189 10.25 4.99 6.00
CA LEU A 189 10.33 3.57 6.36
C LEU A 189 9.89 2.68 5.20
N CYS A 190 8.80 3.02 4.51
CA CYS A 190 8.36 2.27 3.34
C CYS A 190 9.43 2.22 2.24
N LYS A 191 10.03 3.38 1.90
CA LYS A 191 11.14 3.44 0.94
C LYS A 191 12.36 2.63 1.42
N GLU A 192 12.65 2.66 2.72
CA GLU A 192 13.72 1.87 3.32
C GLU A 192 13.52 0.36 3.11
N ARG A 193 12.30 -0.17 3.23
CA ARG A 193 12.03 -1.59 3.01
C ARG A 193 12.29 -2.05 1.58
N PHE A 194 12.05 -1.20 0.58
CA PHE A 194 12.48 -1.46 -0.79
C PHE A 194 14.01 -1.42 -0.92
N ARG A 195 14.68 -0.41 -0.33
CA ARG A 195 16.15 -0.28 -0.38
C ARG A 195 16.86 -1.49 0.21
N GLU A 196 16.33 -2.01 1.31
CA GLU A 196 16.82 -3.21 1.98
C GLU A 196 16.49 -4.51 1.25
N LEU A 197 15.71 -4.44 0.17
CA LEU A 197 15.16 -5.59 -0.55
C LEU A 197 14.32 -6.50 0.33
N ARG A 198 13.72 -5.94 1.38
CA ARG A 198 12.66 -6.63 2.15
C ARG A 198 11.36 -6.63 1.37
N TRP A 199 11.12 -5.61 0.56
CA TRP A 199 10.05 -5.55 -0.42
C TRP A 199 10.64 -5.46 -1.83
N ILE A 200 10.09 -6.25 -2.76
CA ILE A 200 10.47 -6.27 -4.18
C ILE A 200 9.18 -6.21 -4.99
N GLY A 201 8.99 -5.13 -5.75
CA GLY A 201 7.90 -5.06 -6.73
C GLY A 201 8.31 -5.73 -8.04
N LEU A 202 7.40 -6.53 -8.61
CA LEU A 202 7.59 -7.21 -9.90
C LEU A 202 6.68 -6.67 -11.02
N GLY A 203 5.88 -5.65 -10.69
CA GLY A 203 4.95 -4.99 -11.58
C GLY A 203 3.91 -4.24 -10.77
N THR A 204 3.02 -3.54 -11.46
CA THR A 204 2.01 -2.66 -10.83
C THR A 204 1.16 -3.35 -9.74
N TYR A 205 0.95 -4.66 -9.88
CA TYR A 205 0.05 -5.48 -9.05
C TYR A 205 0.74 -6.59 -8.28
N GLU A 206 2.07 -6.60 -8.23
CA GLU A 206 2.81 -7.69 -7.57
C GLU A 206 3.97 -7.16 -6.72
N ILE A 207 3.90 -7.43 -5.42
CA ILE A 207 4.99 -7.15 -4.47
C ILE A 207 5.27 -8.42 -3.66
N HIS A 208 6.53 -8.85 -3.67
CA HIS A 208 7.05 -9.88 -2.79
C HIS A 208 7.68 -9.24 -1.56
N ALA A 209 7.45 -9.83 -0.39
CA ALA A 209 7.94 -9.26 0.85
C ALA A 209 8.41 -10.33 1.85
N VAL A 210 9.45 -9.98 2.61
CA VAL A 210 9.90 -10.72 3.78
C VAL A 210 9.58 -9.90 5.03
N ARG A 211 8.69 -10.44 5.87
CA ARG A 211 8.29 -9.82 7.14
C ARG A 211 9.50 -9.60 8.06
N MET A 212 9.43 -8.61 8.96
CA MET A 212 10.56 -8.29 9.84
C MET A 212 10.81 -9.34 10.93
N ASP A 213 9.80 -10.10 11.31
CA ASP A 213 9.93 -11.20 12.28
C ASP A 213 10.60 -12.44 11.67
N CYS A 214 10.72 -12.48 10.34
CA CYS A 214 11.53 -13.46 9.62
C CYS A 214 12.98 -12.98 9.48
N ASP A 215 13.91 -13.89 9.76
CA ASP A 215 15.32 -13.70 9.43
C ASP A 215 15.49 -13.66 7.91
N PHE A 216 16.08 -12.58 7.41
CA PHE A 216 16.25 -12.33 5.98
C PHE A 216 17.08 -13.42 5.31
N ASP A 217 18.07 -13.97 6.01
CA ASP A 217 18.93 -15.03 5.48
C ASP A 217 18.19 -16.37 5.33
N ASN A 218 17.02 -16.51 5.95
CA ASN A 218 16.13 -17.67 5.84
C ASN A 218 14.96 -17.44 4.86
N ALA A 219 14.97 -16.32 4.10
CA ALA A 219 13.98 -16.10 3.06
C ALA A 219 14.02 -17.21 2.00
N GLU A 220 12.87 -17.45 1.35
CA GLU A 220 12.74 -18.50 0.35
C GLU A 220 13.75 -18.34 -0.80
N ASP A 221 14.21 -19.45 -1.38
CA ASP A 221 15.20 -19.44 -2.46
C ASP A 221 14.77 -18.58 -3.67
N ASN A 222 13.47 -18.60 -3.98
CA ASN A 222 12.88 -17.77 -5.05
C ASN A 222 13.03 -16.27 -4.74
N PHE A 223 12.72 -15.86 -3.50
CA PHE A 223 12.90 -14.48 -3.07
C PHE A 223 14.38 -14.08 -3.12
N MET A 224 15.28 -14.93 -2.63
CA MET A 224 16.72 -14.68 -2.66
C MET A 224 17.28 -14.65 -4.09
N SER A 225 16.67 -15.35 -5.04
CA SER A 225 16.97 -15.22 -6.46
C SER A 225 16.65 -13.80 -6.96
N LEU A 226 15.46 -13.28 -6.65
CA LEU A 226 15.05 -11.90 -7.00
C LEU A 226 16.01 -10.86 -6.39
N VAL A 227 16.36 -11.00 -5.10
CA VAL A 227 17.35 -10.14 -4.42
C VAL A 227 18.67 -10.08 -5.20
N ARG A 228 19.19 -11.23 -5.64
CA ARG A 228 20.46 -11.30 -6.40
C ARG A 228 20.33 -10.64 -7.76
N LYS A 229 19.22 -10.86 -8.48
CA LYS A 229 18.96 -10.24 -9.79
C LYS A 229 18.87 -8.72 -9.67
N MET A 230 18.09 -8.22 -8.72
CA MET A 230 17.91 -6.78 -8.51
C MET A 230 19.23 -6.09 -8.12
N ARG A 231 20.05 -6.73 -7.27
CA ARG A 231 21.41 -6.24 -6.95
C ARG A 231 22.35 -6.23 -8.17
N ARG A 232 22.29 -7.25 -9.03
CA ARG A 232 23.10 -7.28 -10.27
C ARG A 232 22.69 -6.17 -11.24
N ALA A 233 21.41 -5.81 -11.24
CA ALA A 233 20.87 -4.66 -11.95
C ALA A 233 21.24 -3.30 -11.30
N GLY A 234 22.02 -3.29 -10.22
CA GLY A 234 22.53 -2.04 -9.62
C GLY A 234 21.66 -1.46 -8.52
N TRP A 235 20.62 -2.16 -8.05
CA TRP A 235 19.84 -1.71 -6.89
C TRP A 235 20.73 -1.53 -5.63
N PRO A 236 20.52 -0.47 -4.81
CA PRO A 236 19.43 0.50 -4.85
C PRO A 236 19.65 1.73 -5.73
N GLY A 237 20.69 1.73 -6.58
CA GLY A 237 21.07 2.90 -7.37
C GLY A 237 21.32 4.11 -6.46
N ASP A 238 20.54 5.17 -6.63
CA ASP A 238 20.60 6.37 -5.79
C ASP A 238 19.75 6.29 -4.50
N GLY A 239 18.99 5.21 -4.31
CA GLY A 239 18.07 5.01 -3.20
C GLY A 239 16.69 5.66 -3.38
N GLU A 240 16.45 6.45 -4.42
CA GLU A 240 15.14 7.04 -4.74
C GLU A 240 14.48 6.37 -5.96
N GLY A 241 14.94 5.18 -6.32
CA GLY A 241 14.45 4.40 -7.46
C GLY A 241 15.10 4.78 -8.79
N ARG A 242 16.17 5.58 -8.79
CA ARG A 242 16.94 5.93 -9.99
C ARG A 242 18.29 5.23 -10.00
N ASP A 243 19.00 5.34 -11.11
CA ASP A 243 20.37 4.82 -11.29
C ASP A 243 20.51 3.30 -11.05
N TRP A 244 19.45 2.54 -11.35
CA TRP A 244 19.45 1.07 -11.43
C TRP A 244 18.81 0.63 -12.76
N ASP A 245 19.14 -0.56 -13.23
CA ASP A 245 18.75 -1.07 -14.55
C ASP A 245 17.49 -1.96 -14.43
N ARG A 246 16.32 -1.31 -14.42
CA ARG A 246 15.02 -2.00 -14.33
C ARG A 246 14.80 -2.97 -15.50
N ASP A 247 15.22 -2.60 -16.71
CA ASP A 247 15.07 -3.44 -17.90
C ASP A 247 15.93 -4.72 -17.79
N ALA A 248 17.17 -4.61 -17.29
CA ALA A 248 18.01 -5.77 -17.04
C ALA A 248 17.44 -6.67 -15.94
N PHE A 249 16.82 -6.11 -14.90
CA PHE A 249 16.14 -6.90 -13.88
C PHE A 249 14.95 -7.67 -14.48
N GLN A 250 14.10 -7.01 -15.28
CA GLN A 250 12.96 -7.66 -15.92
C GLN A 250 13.39 -8.76 -16.90
N ALA A 251 14.44 -8.51 -17.70
CA ALA A 251 15.00 -9.51 -18.59
C ALA A 251 15.49 -10.74 -17.82
N ALA A 252 16.19 -10.55 -16.70
CA ALA A 252 16.69 -11.64 -15.86
C ALA A 252 15.56 -12.43 -15.16
N ILE A 253 14.39 -11.84 -14.93
CA ILE A 253 13.22 -12.57 -14.43
C ILE A 253 12.65 -13.47 -15.52
N ASN A 254 12.51 -12.95 -16.74
CA ASN A 254 11.91 -13.68 -17.85
C ASN A 254 12.77 -14.88 -18.32
N GLU A 255 14.10 -14.76 -18.32
CA GLU A 255 15.00 -15.86 -18.68
C GLU A 255 14.78 -17.13 -17.82
N ASP A 256 14.62 -16.99 -16.50
CA ASP A 256 14.36 -18.14 -15.61
C ASP A 256 12.96 -18.76 -15.88
N SER A 257 11.98 -17.95 -16.28
CA SER A 257 10.63 -18.45 -16.58
C SER A 257 10.57 -19.32 -17.83
N ASP A 258 11.43 -19.03 -18.82
CA ASP A 258 11.56 -19.83 -20.03
C ASP A 258 12.31 -21.15 -19.77
N GLU A 259 13.33 -21.15 -18.90
CA GLU A 259 14.06 -22.37 -18.52
C GLU A 259 13.19 -23.37 -17.72
N ASP A 260 12.32 -22.88 -16.82
CA ASP A 260 11.36 -23.73 -16.10
C ASP A 260 10.25 -24.28 -17.02
N GLY A 261 9.86 -23.53 -18.05
CA GLY A 261 8.89 -23.93 -19.07
C GLY A 261 9.41 -25.05 -19.99
N ASP A 262 10.67 -24.96 -20.41
CA ASP A 262 11.33 -25.98 -21.24
C ASP A 262 11.63 -27.26 -20.44
N ALA A 263 12.06 -27.14 -19.18
CA ALA A 263 12.26 -28.30 -18.29
C ALA A 263 10.97 -29.09 -18.00
N ALA A 264 9.80 -28.43 -18.04
CA ALA A 264 8.50 -29.07 -17.91
C ALA A 264 8.05 -29.80 -19.20
N GLN A 265 8.46 -29.32 -20.38
CA GLN A 265 8.18 -29.98 -21.67
C GLN A 265 9.05 -31.23 -21.93
N GLU A 266 10.24 -31.31 -21.34
CA GLU A 266 11.17 -32.43 -21.58
C GLU A 266 10.89 -33.71 -20.78
N ARG A 267 9.85 -33.77 -19.92
CA ARG A 267 9.48 -35.01 -19.22
C ARG A 267 8.80 -36.00 -20.17
N PRO A 268 9.44 -37.12 -20.59
CA PRO A 268 8.79 -38.09 -21.45
C PRO A 268 7.77 -38.86 -20.61
N THR A 269 6.51 -38.84 -21.03
CA THR A 269 5.45 -39.71 -20.48
C THR A 269 5.71 -41.15 -20.89
N HIS A 270 6.62 -41.84 -20.18
CA HIS A 270 6.72 -43.29 -20.27
C HIS A 270 5.57 -43.94 -19.50
N TYR A 271 4.45 -44.15 -20.20
CA TYR A 271 3.42 -45.08 -19.78
C TYR A 271 3.95 -46.52 -19.94
N VAL A 272 4.34 -47.15 -18.83
CA VAL A 272 4.49 -48.61 -18.77
C VAL A 272 3.11 -49.20 -18.49
N ARG A 273 2.54 -49.87 -19.50
CA ARG A 273 1.38 -50.76 -19.32
C ARG A 273 1.87 -52.11 -18.80
N THR A 274 1.37 -52.51 -17.64
CA THR A 274 1.22 -53.92 -17.23
C THR A 274 -0.22 -54.16 -16.84
#